data_AF-A0A523PLR3-F1
#
_entry.id   AF-A0A523PLR3-F1
#
_cell.length_a   1.000
_cell.length_b   1.000
_cell.length_c   1.000
_cell.angle_alpha   90.00
_cell.angle_beta   90.00
_cell.angle_gamma   90.00
#
_symmetry.space_group_name_H-M   'P 1'
#
loop_
_entity.id
_entity.type
_entity.pdbx_description
1 polymer ?
#
loop_
_entity_poly.entity_id
_entity_poly.type
_entity_poly.pdbx_seq_one_letter_code
_entity_poly.pdbx_strand_id
1 'polypeptide(L)'
;MDFELLPDVSAGSMPRVSIGGEGAGEALTEYCALLFDVGPELALAEVTGFERELAEQPETLESRAKLMGFYLALARESGDPEAAKAAFHRHHVWVVRNRPGSGLAAALTLWIHTSFSESEHREITALWVDCALSRSGDPQVYGNAARFLWIRDHADLAVACLRRAIALDPEDPRWAEELAQHLLEEARACPSHRRPEHFAEIHRYLDFALRRMTHPMRQDELMLPLLLSATLAGKAQVAESFATSILARGIDEEDEVASTFRVHQAHLALAQIAAMEGAVERAASHLAQASKTLSYHSIPEFLFEAELSQRFVAAGHHAIVLTYWQCRANIYDAGAPERRKIEDWLAVLGRGGKPTFDVSRAA
;
A
#
# COMPACT_ATOMS: atom_id res chain seq x y z
N MET A 1 11.52 1.11 32.95
CA MET A 1 10.95 0.59 31.69
C MET A 1 11.71 1.33 30.62
N ASP A 2 12.79 0.70 30.16
CA ASP A 2 13.71 1.31 29.21
C ASP A 2 13.04 1.28 27.83
N PHE A 3 12.86 2.46 27.25
CA PHE A 3 12.32 2.60 25.90
C PHE A 3 13.46 2.32 24.91
N GLU A 4 13.36 1.19 24.21
CA GLU A 4 14.12 0.96 22.98
C GLU A 4 13.76 2.06 21.98
N LEU A 5 14.79 2.77 21.52
CA LEU A 5 14.72 3.73 20.43
C LEU A 5 14.20 3.01 19.19
N LEU A 6 12.99 3.37 18.75
CA LEU A 6 12.47 2.98 17.44
C LEU A 6 13.44 3.46 16.35
N PRO A 7 13.66 2.66 15.28
CA PRO A 7 14.62 2.99 14.24
C PRO A 7 14.25 4.29 13.52
N ASP A 8 15.27 5.07 13.20
CA ASP A 8 15.22 6.27 12.38
C ASP A 8 14.55 5.97 11.02
N VAL A 9 13.34 6.50 10.84
CA VAL A 9 12.52 6.33 9.63
C VAL A 9 12.87 7.45 8.64
N SER A 10 14.15 7.57 8.28
CA SER A 10 14.56 8.45 7.20
C SER A 10 14.21 7.81 5.85
N ALA A 11 13.26 8.44 5.13
CA ALA A 11 12.97 8.24 3.71
C ALA A 11 12.68 6.81 3.20
N GLY A 12 12.11 5.93 4.04
CA GLY A 12 11.51 4.68 3.57
C GLY A 12 10.14 4.93 2.93
N SER A 13 9.93 4.50 1.68
CA SER A 13 8.71 4.66 0.87
C SER A 13 7.44 4.91 1.69
N MET A 14 6.93 6.14 1.64
CA MET A 14 5.53 6.40 1.94
C MET A 14 4.68 5.37 1.18
N PRO A 15 3.68 4.72 1.80
CA PRO A 15 2.73 3.93 1.04
C PRO A 15 2.17 4.84 -0.05
N ARG A 16 2.24 4.41 -1.32
CA ARG A 16 1.58 5.11 -2.41
C ARG A 16 0.09 5.03 -2.11
N VAL A 17 -0.44 6.07 -1.45
CA VAL A 17 -1.87 6.21 -1.25
C VAL A 17 -2.43 6.55 -2.61
N SER A 18 -3.21 5.62 -3.14
CA SER A 18 -3.99 5.77 -4.37
C SER A 18 -4.96 6.94 -4.19
N ILE A 19 -4.62 8.13 -4.69
CA ILE A 19 -5.53 9.29 -4.68
C ILE A 19 -6.48 9.12 -5.87
N GLY A 20 -7.67 8.55 -5.64
CA GLY A 20 -8.66 8.31 -6.70
C GLY A 20 -9.86 9.24 -6.65
N GLY A 21 -10.48 9.50 -7.81
CA GLY A 21 -11.82 10.06 -8.03
C GLY A 21 -11.78 11.50 -8.57
N GLU A 22 -12.36 11.79 -9.74
CA GLU A 22 -12.27 13.13 -10.36
C GLU A 22 -12.74 14.24 -9.40
N GLY A 23 -13.80 14.05 -8.60
CA GLY A 23 -14.24 15.09 -7.65
C GLY A 23 -13.53 15.10 -6.29
N ALA A 24 -13.32 13.94 -5.67
CA ALA A 24 -12.78 13.86 -4.32
C ALA A 24 -11.24 13.74 -4.28
N GLY A 25 -10.63 13.24 -5.37
CA GLY A 25 -9.20 13.32 -5.62
C GLY A 25 -8.76 14.76 -5.91
N GLU A 26 -9.52 15.52 -6.70
CA GLU A 26 -9.28 16.96 -6.90
C GLU A 26 -9.33 17.73 -5.58
N ALA A 27 -10.37 17.50 -4.76
CA ALA A 27 -10.48 18.15 -3.45
C ALA A 27 -9.34 17.75 -2.48
N LEU A 28 -8.92 16.48 -2.49
CA LEU A 28 -7.76 16.02 -1.71
C LEU A 28 -6.47 16.70 -2.20
N THR A 29 -6.25 16.75 -3.50
CA THR A 29 -5.09 17.43 -4.11
C THR A 29 -5.08 18.92 -3.79
N GLU A 30 -6.23 19.58 -3.83
CA GLU A 30 -6.37 21.00 -3.47
C GLU A 30 -5.98 21.24 -2.00
N TYR A 31 -6.54 20.48 -1.06
CA TYR A 31 -6.20 20.65 0.36
C TYR A 31 -4.75 20.26 0.66
N CYS A 32 -4.18 19.29 -0.05
CA CYS A 32 -2.75 18.98 0.04
C CYS A 32 -1.91 20.20 -0.38
N ALA A 33 -2.21 20.85 -1.51
CA ALA A 33 -1.49 22.05 -1.93
C ALA A 33 -1.60 23.19 -0.90
N LEU A 34 -2.79 23.38 -0.31
CA LEU A 34 -2.98 24.38 0.75
C LEU A 34 -2.18 24.04 2.02
N LEU A 35 -2.12 22.77 2.41
CA LEU A 35 -1.39 22.30 3.59
C LEU A 35 0.13 22.37 3.42
N PHE A 36 0.66 22.07 2.23
CA PHE A 36 2.10 21.86 2.04
C PHE A 36 2.81 22.95 1.26
N ASP A 37 2.11 23.65 0.38
CA ASP A 37 2.72 24.65 -0.49
C ASP A 37 2.36 26.07 -0.03
N VAL A 38 1.12 26.28 0.42
CA VAL A 38 0.63 27.60 0.81
C VAL A 38 0.77 27.87 2.30
N GLY A 39 0.33 26.94 3.14
CA GLY A 39 0.33 27.09 4.59
C GLY A 39 1.71 27.42 5.19
N PRO A 40 2.78 26.67 4.85
CA PRO A 40 4.12 26.93 5.36
C PRO A 40 4.67 28.33 5.04
N GLU A 41 4.20 28.95 3.96
CA GLU A 41 4.68 30.25 3.46
C GLU A 41 3.91 31.45 4.05
N LEU A 42 2.90 31.21 4.91
CA LEU A 42 2.10 32.28 5.47
C LEU A 42 2.90 33.20 6.42
N ALA A 43 2.70 34.52 6.26
CA ALA A 43 3.17 35.49 7.24
C ALA A 43 2.27 35.52 8.49
N LEU A 44 2.83 35.91 9.64
CA LEU A 44 2.09 35.99 10.92
C LEU A 44 0.83 36.88 10.86
N ALA A 45 0.86 37.95 10.04
CA ALA A 45 -0.29 38.81 9.83
C ALA A 45 -1.45 38.08 9.13
N GLU A 46 -1.13 37.21 8.17
CA GLU A 46 -2.10 36.39 7.43
C GLU A 46 -2.69 35.30 8.35
N VAL A 47 -1.85 34.62 9.14
CA VAL A 47 -2.28 33.66 10.17
C VAL A 47 -3.28 34.31 11.13
N THR A 48 -2.98 35.51 11.62
CA THR A 48 -3.89 36.27 12.49
C THR A 48 -5.20 36.62 11.78
N GLY A 49 -5.13 36.91 10.48
CA GLY A 49 -6.29 37.15 9.63
C GLY A 49 -7.18 35.93 9.50
N PHE A 50 -6.61 34.77 9.16
CA PHE A 50 -7.34 33.51 9.03
C PHE A 50 -7.91 33.02 10.38
N GLU A 51 -7.21 33.20 11.50
CA GLU A 51 -7.76 32.86 12.82
C GLU A 51 -8.98 33.71 13.19
N ARG A 52 -8.94 35.01 12.86
CA ARG A 52 -10.11 35.88 13.03
C ARG A 52 -11.24 35.47 12.11
N GLU A 53 -10.93 35.15 10.86
CA GLU A 53 -11.91 34.66 9.91
C GLU A 53 -12.58 33.39 10.42
N LEU A 54 -11.83 32.40 10.92
CA LEU A 54 -12.41 31.16 11.47
C LEU A 54 -13.23 31.38 12.74
N ALA A 55 -12.98 32.44 13.50
CA ALA A 55 -13.82 32.82 14.62
C ALA A 55 -15.21 33.31 14.17
N GLU A 56 -15.30 33.93 12.99
CA GLU A 56 -16.54 34.43 12.40
C GLU A 56 -17.21 33.38 11.48
N GLN A 57 -16.40 32.61 10.76
CA GLN A 57 -16.76 31.65 9.72
C GLN A 57 -16.02 30.32 9.96
N PRO A 58 -16.41 29.54 10.98
CA PRO A 58 -15.68 28.33 11.37
C PRO A 58 -15.64 27.26 10.28
N GLU A 59 -16.57 27.33 9.32
CA GLU A 59 -16.76 26.38 8.24
C GLU A 59 -15.82 26.59 7.03
N THR A 60 -15.00 27.65 7.02
CA THR A 60 -14.05 27.90 5.93
C THR A 60 -12.88 26.89 5.96
N LEU A 61 -13.05 25.77 5.26
CA LEU A 61 -12.05 24.70 5.22
C LEU A 61 -10.72 25.14 4.57
N GLU A 62 -10.76 26.06 3.61
CA GLU A 62 -9.55 26.60 2.97
C GLU A 62 -8.64 27.31 3.98
N SER A 63 -9.18 28.28 4.73
CA SER A 63 -8.43 29.00 5.78
C SER A 63 -7.91 28.06 6.86
N ARG A 64 -8.71 27.03 7.21
CA ARG A 64 -8.27 25.99 8.15
C ARG A 64 -7.12 25.15 7.60
N ALA A 65 -7.17 24.74 6.33
CA ALA A 65 -6.09 23.98 5.70
C ALA A 65 -4.78 24.79 5.69
N LYS A 66 -4.85 26.08 5.30
CA LYS A 66 -3.67 26.97 5.31
C LYS A 66 -3.08 27.14 6.72
N LEU A 67 -3.91 27.39 7.73
CA LEU A 67 -3.47 27.49 9.12
C LEU A 67 -2.82 26.19 9.63
N MET A 68 -3.40 25.04 9.28
CA MET A 68 -2.82 23.74 9.63
C MET A 68 -1.44 23.55 8.98
N GLY A 69 -1.28 23.92 7.71
CA GLY A 69 0.03 23.89 7.04
C GLY A 69 1.07 24.79 7.73
N PHE A 70 0.68 26.02 8.07
CA PHE A 70 1.53 26.96 8.82
C PHE A 70 1.96 26.38 10.17
N TYR A 71 1.01 25.90 10.99
CA TYR A 71 1.33 25.36 12.31
C TYR A 71 2.17 24.08 12.24
N LEU A 72 1.98 23.25 11.22
CA LEU A 72 2.80 22.07 10.99
C LEU A 72 4.25 22.44 10.66
N ALA A 73 4.46 23.43 9.78
CA ALA A 73 5.79 23.94 9.46
C ALA A 73 6.45 24.59 10.69
N LEU A 74 5.72 25.45 11.40
CA LEU A 74 6.21 26.11 12.60
C LEU A 74 6.61 25.10 13.70
N ALA A 75 5.85 24.01 13.88
CA ALA A 75 6.18 22.97 14.84
C ALA A 75 7.49 22.22 14.52
N ARG A 76 7.94 22.24 13.25
CA ARG A 76 9.22 21.64 12.83
C ARG A 76 10.40 22.58 13.01
N GLU A 77 10.17 23.87 12.79
CA GLU A 77 11.24 24.86 12.70
C GLU A 77 11.48 25.64 14.00
N SER A 78 10.48 25.71 14.89
CA SER A 78 10.52 26.60 16.05
C SER A 78 11.08 25.97 17.33
N GLY A 79 11.58 26.83 18.23
CA GLY A 79 12.00 26.46 19.58
C GLY A 79 10.87 26.26 20.59
N ASP A 80 9.61 26.54 20.22
CA ASP A 80 8.40 26.25 21.01
C ASP A 80 7.39 25.42 20.20
N PRO A 81 7.72 24.15 19.91
CA PRO A 81 6.91 23.30 19.04
C PRO A 81 5.55 22.95 19.65
N GLU A 82 5.36 23.08 20.96
CA GLU A 82 4.15 22.61 21.65
C GLU A 82 2.94 23.50 21.39
N ALA A 83 3.10 24.83 21.37
CA ALA A 83 2.00 25.73 21.05
C ALA A 83 1.50 25.53 19.60
N ALA A 84 2.43 25.34 18.66
CA ALA A 84 2.12 25.09 17.26
C ALA A 84 1.44 23.72 17.05
N LYS A 85 1.96 22.65 17.68
CA LYS A 85 1.30 21.33 17.68
C LYS A 85 -0.11 21.39 18.26
N ALA A 86 -0.29 22.07 19.40
CA ALA A 86 -1.60 22.23 20.02
C ALA A 86 -2.57 22.98 19.11
N ALA A 87 -2.12 23.99 18.36
CA ALA A 87 -2.94 24.70 17.38
C ALA A 87 -3.35 23.78 16.20
N PHE A 88 -2.38 23.08 15.60
CA PHE A 88 -2.65 22.09 14.56
C PHE A 88 -3.66 21.03 15.03
N HIS A 89 -3.44 20.47 16.22
CA HIS A 89 -4.32 19.48 16.82
C HIS A 89 -5.75 19.99 16.99
N ARG A 90 -5.94 21.22 17.50
CA ARG A 90 -7.29 21.83 17.61
C ARG A 90 -8.01 21.89 16.26
N HIS A 91 -7.32 22.28 15.19
CA HIS A 91 -7.94 22.31 13.87
C HIS A 91 -8.24 20.91 13.35
N HIS A 92 -7.37 19.93 13.58
CA HIS A 92 -7.60 18.54 13.20
C HIS A 92 -8.84 17.96 13.89
N VAL A 93 -8.93 18.08 15.21
CA VAL A 93 -10.10 17.66 15.99
C VAL A 93 -11.38 18.32 15.46
N TRP A 94 -11.32 19.61 15.13
CA TRP A 94 -12.47 20.31 14.56
C TRP A 94 -12.88 19.73 13.20
N VAL A 95 -11.92 19.44 12.30
CA VAL A 95 -12.22 18.88 10.97
C VAL A 95 -12.89 17.53 11.08
N VAL A 96 -12.34 16.60 11.89
CA VAL A 96 -12.93 15.26 12.05
C VAL A 96 -14.32 15.35 12.66
N ARG A 97 -14.50 16.18 13.69
CA ARG A 97 -15.77 16.29 14.39
C ARG A 97 -16.88 16.92 13.53
N ASN A 98 -16.55 17.95 12.75
CA ASN A 98 -17.57 18.76 12.07
C ASN A 98 -17.69 18.44 10.58
N ARG A 99 -16.59 18.02 9.94
CA ARG A 99 -16.48 17.80 8.49
C ARG A 99 -15.75 16.48 8.17
N PRO A 100 -16.15 15.33 8.73
CA PRO A 100 -15.44 14.06 8.56
C PRO A 100 -15.41 13.56 7.11
N GLY A 101 -16.39 13.92 6.28
CA GLY A 101 -16.45 13.58 4.86
C GLY A 101 -15.67 14.54 3.95
N SER A 102 -15.01 15.58 4.49
CA SER A 102 -14.29 16.55 3.64
C SER A 102 -12.99 15.98 3.06
N GLY A 103 -12.54 16.54 1.93
CA GLY A 103 -11.20 16.26 1.38
C GLY A 103 -10.08 16.63 2.37
N LEU A 104 -10.27 17.68 3.18
CA LEU A 104 -9.32 18.06 4.22
C LEU A 104 -9.20 16.97 5.29
N ALA A 105 -10.31 16.36 5.71
CA ALA A 105 -10.28 15.24 6.65
C ALA A 105 -9.48 14.05 6.09
N ALA A 106 -9.60 13.78 4.78
CA ALA A 106 -8.82 12.76 4.10
C ALA A 106 -7.32 13.09 4.09
N ALA A 107 -6.94 14.32 3.75
CA ALA A 107 -5.55 14.78 3.69
C ALA A 107 -4.80 14.61 5.02
N LEU A 108 -5.51 14.83 6.14
CA LEU A 108 -4.93 14.73 7.47
C LEU A 108 -4.56 13.31 7.89
N THR A 109 -5.17 12.28 7.29
CA THR A 109 -4.84 10.87 7.58
C THR A 109 -3.40 10.50 7.24
N LEU A 110 -2.78 11.23 6.31
CA LEU A 110 -1.41 10.99 5.84
C LEU A 110 -0.32 11.44 6.82
N TRP A 111 -0.65 12.26 7.84
CA TRP A 111 0.36 13.03 8.60
C TRP A 111 0.43 12.73 10.09
N ILE A 112 -0.31 11.73 10.54
CA ILE A 112 -0.59 11.59 11.96
C ILE A 112 0.63 11.06 12.72
N HIS A 113 1.61 10.42 12.05
CA HIS A 113 2.67 9.68 12.72
C HIS A 113 3.77 10.48 13.42
N THR A 114 4.00 11.74 13.07
CA THR A 114 5.25 12.42 13.47
C THR A 114 5.06 13.63 14.37
N SER A 115 3.82 14.00 14.73
CA SER A 115 3.57 15.31 15.37
C SER A 115 2.65 15.30 16.60
N PHE A 116 2.10 14.16 17.01
CA PHE A 116 1.17 14.10 18.14
C PHE A 116 1.72 13.37 19.36
N SER A 117 1.31 13.84 20.53
CA SER A 117 1.42 13.12 21.79
C SER A 117 0.45 11.92 21.82
N GLU A 118 0.71 10.97 22.71
CA GLU A 118 -0.17 9.80 22.89
C GLU A 118 -1.62 10.17 23.26
N SER A 119 -1.82 11.26 24.01
CA SER A 119 -3.17 11.78 24.34
C SER A 119 -3.89 12.33 23.12
N GLU A 120 -3.22 13.13 22.30
CA GLU A 120 -3.79 13.71 21.07
C GLU A 120 -4.13 12.62 20.06
N HIS A 121 -3.27 11.62 19.94
CA HIS A 121 -3.54 10.42 19.15
C HIS A 121 -4.81 9.70 19.62
N ARG A 122 -4.94 9.44 20.92
CA ARG A 122 -6.14 8.77 21.46
C ARG A 122 -7.41 9.58 21.22
N GLU A 123 -7.35 10.90 21.33
CA GLU A 123 -8.51 11.77 21.06
C GLU A 123 -8.97 11.67 19.60
N ILE A 124 -8.06 11.83 18.64
CA ILE A 124 -8.43 11.78 17.22
C ILE A 124 -8.89 10.37 16.82
N THR A 125 -8.25 9.32 17.35
CA THR A 125 -8.71 7.94 17.14
C THR A 125 -10.13 7.73 17.66
N ALA A 126 -10.44 8.20 18.86
CA ALA A 126 -11.80 8.11 19.40
C ALA A 126 -12.82 8.80 18.49
N LEU A 127 -12.49 9.97 17.94
CA LEU A 127 -13.37 10.68 17.00
C LEU A 127 -13.62 9.87 15.72
N TRP A 128 -12.59 9.26 15.13
CA TRP A 128 -12.78 8.44 13.93
C TRP A 128 -13.53 7.13 14.20
N VAL A 129 -13.32 6.51 15.37
CA VAL A 129 -14.12 5.37 15.82
C VAL A 129 -15.58 5.78 15.97
N ASP A 130 -15.86 6.92 16.60
CA ASP A 130 -17.22 7.44 16.73
C ASP A 130 -17.85 7.73 15.36
N CYS A 131 -17.11 8.35 14.43
CA CYS A 131 -17.56 8.56 13.05
C CYS A 131 -17.91 7.22 12.36
N ALA A 132 -17.05 6.21 12.48
CA ALA A 132 -17.28 4.87 11.93
C ALA A 132 -18.54 4.21 12.50
N LEU A 133 -18.80 4.40 13.80
CA LEU A 133 -19.95 3.80 14.50
C LEU A 133 -21.25 4.60 14.34
N SER A 134 -21.17 5.90 14.03
CA SER A 134 -22.31 6.85 14.00
C SER A 134 -23.38 6.57 12.93
N ARG A 135 -23.19 5.56 12.08
CA ARG A 135 -24.09 5.21 10.95
C ARG A 135 -24.33 6.38 9.98
N SER A 136 -23.26 7.06 9.59
CA SER A 136 -23.31 8.07 8.52
C SER A 136 -23.98 7.50 7.24
N GLY A 137 -24.70 8.35 6.51
CA GLY A 137 -25.17 8.06 5.15
C GLY A 137 -24.14 8.40 4.07
N ASP A 138 -23.01 8.99 4.46
CA ASP A 138 -21.96 9.48 3.55
C ASP A 138 -20.83 8.44 3.43
N PRO A 139 -20.60 7.84 2.24
CA PRO A 139 -19.51 6.88 2.01
C PRO A 139 -18.13 7.49 2.27
N GLN A 140 -17.94 8.80 2.06
CA GLN A 140 -16.65 9.45 2.22
C GLN A 140 -16.21 9.50 3.68
N VAL A 141 -17.15 9.62 4.62
CA VAL A 141 -16.86 9.52 6.06
C VAL A 141 -16.24 8.16 6.39
N TYR A 142 -16.78 7.08 5.83
CA TYR A 142 -16.25 5.73 6.03
C TYR A 142 -14.90 5.52 5.37
N GLY A 143 -14.71 6.01 4.13
CA GLY A 143 -13.41 5.96 3.46
C GLY A 143 -12.33 6.70 4.25
N ASN A 144 -12.62 7.91 4.72
CA ASN A 144 -11.69 8.70 5.52
C ASN A 144 -11.39 8.03 6.87
N ALA A 145 -12.41 7.51 7.56
CA ALA A 145 -12.22 6.75 8.80
C ALA A 145 -11.36 5.51 8.58
N ALA A 146 -11.58 4.75 7.50
CA ALA A 146 -10.81 3.57 7.18
C ALA A 146 -9.32 3.87 7.01
N ARG A 147 -8.97 4.89 6.22
CA ARG A 147 -7.57 5.31 6.02
C ARG A 147 -6.89 5.68 7.33
N PHE A 148 -7.58 6.41 8.20
CA PHE A 148 -7.07 6.74 9.54
C PHE A 148 -6.86 5.49 10.40
N LEU A 149 -7.88 4.63 10.48
CA LEU A 149 -7.93 3.51 11.43
C LEU A 149 -7.01 2.35 11.03
N TRP A 150 -6.81 2.14 9.72
CA TRP A 150 -5.88 1.14 9.19
C TRP A 150 -4.49 1.31 9.77
N ILE A 151 -4.05 2.56 9.79
CA ILE A 151 -2.75 2.99 10.25
C ILE A 151 -2.56 2.84 11.78
N ARG A 152 -3.65 2.63 12.55
CA ARG A 152 -3.68 2.73 14.02
C ARG A 152 -4.12 1.45 14.72
N ASP A 153 -3.76 0.29 14.15
CA ASP A 153 -4.07 -1.04 14.70
C ASP A 153 -5.58 -1.32 14.85
N HIS A 154 -6.41 -0.60 14.09
CA HIS A 154 -7.86 -0.82 14.00
C HIS A 154 -8.25 -1.40 12.64
N ALA A 155 -7.44 -2.32 12.11
CA ALA A 155 -7.59 -2.95 10.79
C ALA A 155 -9.00 -3.50 10.54
N ASP A 156 -9.56 -4.27 11.48
CA ASP A 156 -10.91 -4.83 11.38
C ASP A 156 -11.98 -3.75 11.19
N LEU A 157 -11.86 -2.63 11.91
CA LEU A 157 -12.81 -1.52 11.81
C LEU A 157 -12.61 -0.75 10.50
N ALA A 158 -11.38 -0.59 10.02
CA ALA A 158 -11.10 0.01 8.72
C ALA A 158 -11.72 -0.82 7.57
N VAL A 159 -11.55 -2.14 7.60
CA VAL A 159 -12.18 -3.07 6.64
C VAL A 159 -13.71 -2.97 6.71
N ALA A 160 -14.29 -2.92 7.92
CA ALA A 160 -15.73 -2.74 8.09
C ALA A 160 -16.23 -1.40 7.52
N CYS A 161 -15.47 -0.32 7.69
CA CYS A 161 -15.77 0.98 7.12
C CYS A 161 -15.75 0.94 5.59
N LEU A 162 -14.73 0.36 4.96
CA LEU A 162 -14.66 0.27 3.49
C LEU A 162 -15.78 -0.59 2.91
N ARG A 163 -16.12 -1.72 3.54
CA ARG A 163 -17.29 -2.51 3.17
C ARG A 163 -18.58 -1.69 3.26
N ARG A 164 -18.70 -0.81 4.25
CA ARG A 164 -19.84 0.10 4.39
C ARG A 164 -19.85 1.19 3.32
N ALA A 165 -18.70 1.75 2.97
CA ALA A 165 -18.56 2.71 1.88
C ALA A 165 -19.00 2.09 0.54
N ILE A 166 -18.53 0.88 0.20
CA ILE A 166 -18.97 0.13 -0.99
C ILE A 166 -20.49 -0.10 -0.99
N ALA A 167 -21.07 -0.42 0.16
CA ALA A 167 -22.52 -0.64 0.26
C ALA A 167 -23.35 0.64 0.08
N LEU A 168 -22.79 1.81 0.42
CA LEU A 168 -23.44 3.11 0.28
C LEU A 168 -23.24 3.70 -1.12
N ASP A 169 -22.08 3.46 -1.71
CA ASP A 169 -21.70 3.95 -3.03
C ASP A 169 -20.98 2.85 -3.82
N PRO A 170 -21.73 1.92 -4.42
CA PRO A 170 -21.16 0.80 -5.16
C PRO A 170 -20.57 1.21 -6.51
N GLU A 171 -20.88 2.40 -7.03
CA GLU A 171 -20.38 2.80 -8.34
C GLU A 171 -18.99 3.45 -8.27
N ASP A 172 -18.57 3.85 -7.07
CA ASP A 172 -17.22 4.37 -6.85
C ASP A 172 -16.19 3.21 -6.69
N PRO A 173 -15.30 2.99 -7.67
CA PRO A 173 -14.32 1.90 -7.63
C PRO A 173 -13.30 2.04 -6.49
N ARG A 174 -13.14 3.24 -5.93
CA ARG A 174 -12.07 3.55 -4.96
C ARG A 174 -12.22 2.75 -3.68
N TRP A 175 -13.44 2.59 -3.19
CA TRP A 175 -13.69 1.86 -1.95
C TRP A 175 -13.32 0.39 -2.07
N ALA A 176 -13.58 -0.21 -3.23
CA ALA A 176 -13.19 -1.58 -3.53
C ALA A 176 -11.68 -1.72 -3.70
N GLU A 177 -11.03 -0.77 -4.36
CA GLU A 177 -9.57 -0.72 -4.51
C GLU A 177 -8.88 -0.64 -3.13
N GLU A 178 -9.27 0.33 -2.29
CA GLU A 178 -8.70 0.51 -0.95
C GLU A 178 -8.93 -0.71 -0.06
N LEU A 179 -10.12 -1.32 -0.14
CA LEU A 179 -10.40 -2.56 0.60
C LEU A 179 -9.48 -3.69 0.15
N ALA A 180 -9.29 -3.85 -1.17
CA ALA A 180 -8.39 -4.86 -1.68
C ALA A 180 -6.95 -4.64 -1.21
N GLN A 181 -6.50 -3.39 -1.12
CA GLN A 181 -5.17 -3.05 -0.60
C GLN A 181 -5.01 -3.44 0.88
N HIS A 182 -5.99 -3.12 1.73
CA HIS A 182 -5.95 -3.52 3.15
C HIS A 182 -5.97 -5.05 3.31
N LEU A 183 -6.83 -5.73 2.55
CA LEU A 183 -6.89 -7.19 2.55
C LEU A 183 -5.59 -7.84 2.04
N LEU A 184 -4.89 -7.24 1.08
CA LEU A 184 -3.58 -7.69 0.62
C LEU A 184 -2.55 -7.66 1.74
N GLU A 185 -2.57 -6.62 2.57
CA GLU A 185 -1.68 -6.49 3.72
C GLU A 185 -2.01 -7.53 4.80
N GLU A 186 -3.30 -7.77 5.10
CA GLU A 186 -3.71 -8.85 6.02
C GLU A 186 -3.32 -10.24 5.50
N ALA A 187 -3.47 -10.48 4.20
CA ALA A 187 -3.15 -11.76 3.57
C ALA A 187 -1.67 -12.15 3.72
N ARG A 188 -0.77 -11.17 3.89
CA ARG A 188 0.65 -11.42 4.17
C ARG A 188 0.88 -12.07 5.54
N ALA A 189 0.02 -11.77 6.52
CA ALA A 189 0.06 -12.39 7.85
C ALA A 189 -0.70 -13.73 7.91
N CYS A 190 -1.46 -14.08 6.86
CA CYS A 190 -2.34 -15.23 6.85
C CYS A 190 -1.56 -16.56 6.65
N PRO A 191 -1.85 -17.62 7.44
CA PRO A 191 -1.29 -18.96 7.23
C PRO A 191 -1.55 -19.48 5.81
N SER A 192 -0.57 -20.17 5.22
CA SER A 192 -0.59 -20.63 3.81
C SER A 192 -1.87 -21.37 3.39
N HIS A 193 -2.45 -22.17 4.29
CA HIS A 193 -3.65 -22.96 4.00
C HIS A 193 -4.96 -22.15 3.83
N ARG A 194 -5.02 -20.88 4.27
CA ARG A 194 -6.19 -20.00 4.09
C ARG A 194 -5.99 -18.92 3.03
N ARG A 195 -4.78 -18.84 2.46
CA ARG A 195 -4.45 -17.78 1.50
C ARG A 195 -5.32 -17.80 0.26
N PRO A 196 -5.65 -18.95 -0.37
CA PRO A 196 -6.46 -18.96 -1.60
C PRO A 196 -7.81 -18.26 -1.44
N GLU A 197 -8.51 -18.46 -0.32
CA GLU A 197 -9.80 -17.81 -0.06
C GLU A 197 -9.66 -16.29 0.11
N HIS A 198 -8.63 -15.83 0.82
CA HIS A 198 -8.35 -14.40 0.99
C HIS A 198 -8.02 -13.73 -0.34
N PHE A 199 -7.16 -14.35 -1.15
CA PHE A 199 -6.83 -13.84 -2.48
C PHE A 199 -8.01 -13.89 -3.44
N ALA A 200 -8.94 -14.84 -3.30
CA ALA A 200 -10.18 -14.85 -4.06
C ALA A 200 -11.09 -13.66 -3.72
N GLU A 201 -11.16 -13.28 -2.43
CA GLU A 201 -11.88 -12.08 -1.99
C GLU A 201 -11.21 -10.80 -2.51
N ILE A 202 -9.89 -10.66 -2.35
CA ILE A 202 -9.10 -9.53 -2.87
C ILE A 202 -9.34 -9.36 -4.37
N HIS A 203 -9.20 -10.45 -5.13
CA HIS A 203 -9.38 -10.43 -6.58
C HIS A 203 -10.78 -9.95 -6.97
N ARG A 204 -11.82 -10.32 -6.22
CA ARG A 204 -13.20 -9.89 -6.49
C ARG A 204 -13.34 -8.36 -6.36
N TYR A 205 -12.73 -7.75 -5.35
CA TYR A 205 -12.79 -6.29 -5.18
C TYR A 205 -11.92 -5.56 -6.22
N LEU A 206 -10.75 -6.11 -6.58
CA LEU A 206 -9.94 -5.54 -7.66
C LEU A 206 -10.62 -5.62 -9.03
N ASP A 207 -11.24 -6.76 -9.37
CA ASP A 207 -12.00 -6.91 -10.62
C ASP A 207 -13.22 -5.98 -10.64
N PHE A 208 -13.88 -5.82 -9.50
CA PHE A 208 -14.95 -4.85 -9.34
C PHE A 208 -14.48 -3.41 -9.59
N ALA A 209 -13.35 -3.02 -8.97
CA ALA A 209 -12.76 -1.70 -9.16
C ALA A 209 -12.35 -1.46 -10.62
N LEU A 210 -11.65 -2.41 -11.24
CA LEU A 210 -11.19 -2.31 -12.64
C LEU A 210 -12.36 -2.05 -13.60
N ARG A 211 -13.48 -2.77 -13.45
CA ARG A 211 -14.64 -2.64 -14.36
C ARG A 211 -15.34 -1.27 -14.30
N ARG A 212 -15.16 -0.54 -13.21
CA ARG A 212 -15.76 0.79 -12.97
C ARG A 212 -14.77 1.93 -13.13
N MET A 213 -13.49 1.61 -13.23
CA MET A 213 -12.43 2.58 -13.39
C MET A 213 -12.39 3.06 -14.84
N THR A 214 -12.40 4.38 -15.04
CA THR A 214 -12.40 5.02 -16.37
C THR A 214 -11.01 5.46 -16.81
N HIS A 215 -10.12 5.78 -15.87
CA HIS A 215 -8.81 6.33 -16.16
C HIS A 215 -7.79 5.24 -16.57
N PRO A 216 -7.25 5.22 -17.79
CA PRO A 216 -6.39 4.14 -18.29
C PRO A 216 -5.14 3.90 -17.43
N MET A 217 -4.47 4.96 -16.99
CA MET A 217 -3.28 4.84 -16.15
C MET A 217 -3.58 4.11 -14.83
N ARG A 218 -4.78 4.30 -14.28
CA ARG A 218 -5.21 3.66 -13.04
C ARG A 218 -5.56 2.19 -13.29
N GLN A 219 -6.19 1.89 -14.43
CA GLN A 219 -6.43 0.49 -14.83
C GLN A 219 -5.10 -0.27 -14.96
N ASP A 220 -4.06 0.39 -15.48
CA ASP A 220 -2.72 -0.18 -15.62
C ASP A 220 -2.05 -0.45 -14.27
N GLU A 221 -2.23 0.44 -13.29
CA GLU A 221 -1.77 0.24 -11.91
C GLU A 221 -2.38 -1.02 -11.26
N LEU A 222 -3.64 -1.36 -11.59
CA LEU A 222 -4.32 -2.54 -11.04
C LEU A 222 -3.89 -3.87 -11.67
N MET A 223 -3.21 -3.86 -12.81
CA MET A 223 -2.89 -5.09 -13.55
C MET A 223 -2.05 -6.08 -12.74
N LEU A 224 -1.07 -5.57 -11.99
CA LEU A 224 -0.20 -6.42 -11.17
C LEU A 224 -0.94 -7.00 -9.94
N PRO A 225 -1.64 -6.21 -9.11
CA PRO A 225 -2.50 -6.74 -8.05
C PRO A 225 -3.52 -7.78 -8.54
N LEU A 226 -4.12 -7.55 -9.72
CA LEU A 226 -5.07 -8.49 -10.33
C LEU A 226 -4.42 -9.81 -10.73
N LEU A 227 -3.24 -9.74 -11.37
CA LEU A 227 -2.44 -10.91 -11.70
C LEU A 227 -2.11 -11.73 -10.45
N LEU A 228 -1.54 -11.09 -9.44
CA LEU A 228 -1.08 -11.77 -8.22
C LEU A 228 -2.26 -12.39 -7.46
N SER A 229 -3.33 -11.63 -7.26
CA SER A 229 -4.53 -12.12 -6.59
C SER A 229 -5.21 -13.27 -7.36
N ALA A 230 -5.29 -13.19 -8.69
CA ALA A 230 -5.82 -14.29 -9.51
C ALA A 230 -4.98 -15.56 -9.38
N THR A 231 -3.65 -15.40 -9.41
CA THR A 231 -2.70 -16.53 -9.35
C THR A 231 -2.77 -17.24 -8.00
N LEU A 232 -2.77 -16.49 -6.91
CA LEU A 232 -2.85 -17.02 -5.56
C LEU A 232 -4.24 -17.54 -5.19
N ALA A 233 -5.30 -17.02 -5.83
CA ALA A 233 -6.65 -17.57 -5.75
C ALA A 233 -6.86 -18.83 -6.61
N GLY A 234 -5.85 -19.29 -7.37
CA GLY A 234 -5.96 -20.45 -8.25
C GLY A 234 -6.81 -20.22 -9.52
N LYS A 235 -7.07 -18.97 -9.90
CA LYS A 235 -7.82 -18.59 -11.11
C LYS A 235 -6.90 -18.57 -12.34
N ALA A 236 -6.40 -19.75 -12.73
CA ALA A 236 -5.34 -19.90 -13.74
C ALA A 236 -5.59 -19.14 -15.04
N GLN A 237 -6.77 -19.28 -15.66
CA GLN A 237 -7.06 -18.63 -16.95
C GLN A 237 -7.10 -17.10 -16.84
N VAL A 238 -7.63 -16.58 -15.72
CA VAL A 238 -7.68 -15.12 -15.48
C VAL A 238 -6.27 -14.57 -15.26
N ALA A 239 -5.47 -15.26 -14.45
CA ALA A 239 -4.08 -14.91 -14.22
C ALA A 239 -3.25 -14.93 -15.51
N GLU A 240 -3.41 -15.96 -16.36
CA GLU A 240 -2.73 -16.07 -17.66
C GLU A 240 -3.08 -14.90 -18.59
N SER A 241 -4.34 -14.46 -18.60
CA SER A 241 -4.79 -13.30 -19.38
C SER A 241 -4.10 -12.01 -18.92
N PHE A 242 -4.05 -11.76 -17.61
CA PHE A 242 -3.36 -10.59 -17.07
C PHE A 242 -1.85 -10.64 -17.32
N ALA A 243 -1.22 -11.80 -17.11
CA ALA A 243 0.21 -11.99 -17.36
C ALA A 243 0.55 -11.72 -18.84
N THR A 244 -0.22 -12.27 -19.77
CA THR A 244 -0.01 -12.07 -21.21
C THR A 244 -0.19 -10.60 -21.60
N SER A 245 -1.18 -9.91 -21.01
CA SER A 245 -1.39 -8.47 -21.23
C SER A 245 -0.21 -7.64 -20.72
N ILE A 246 0.35 -7.98 -19.56
CA ILE A 246 1.56 -7.34 -19.02
C ILE A 246 2.77 -7.58 -19.93
N LEU A 247 2.99 -8.84 -20.37
CA LEU A 247 4.10 -9.19 -21.26
C LEU A 247 3.99 -8.51 -22.63
N ALA A 248 2.78 -8.34 -23.16
CA ALA A 248 2.55 -7.67 -24.44
C ALA A 248 2.90 -6.17 -24.42
N ARG A 249 2.83 -5.52 -23.24
CA ARG A 249 3.28 -4.14 -23.06
C ARG A 249 4.80 -4.02 -23.00
N GLY A 250 5.48 -5.08 -22.57
CA GLY A 250 6.94 -5.12 -22.47
C GLY A 250 7.49 -4.25 -21.34
N ILE A 251 8.78 -3.94 -21.45
CA ILE A 251 9.49 -3.01 -20.56
C ILE A 251 9.36 -1.61 -21.18
N ASP A 252 8.91 -0.67 -20.38
CA ASP A 252 8.80 0.75 -20.73
C ASP A 252 10.11 1.43 -20.32
N GLU A 253 10.79 2.13 -21.24
CA GLU A 253 12.05 2.82 -20.95
C GLU A 253 11.88 3.99 -19.98
N GLU A 254 10.71 4.65 -19.97
CA GLU A 254 10.42 5.76 -19.05
C GLU A 254 10.11 5.27 -17.62
N ASP A 255 9.66 4.02 -17.49
CA ASP A 255 9.33 3.35 -16.22
C ASP A 255 10.02 1.97 -16.14
N GLU A 256 11.31 1.92 -16.47
CA GLU A 256 12.08 0.67 -16.63
C GLU A 256 11.98 -0.19 -15.37
N VAL A 257 12.08 0.44 -14.20
CA VAL A 257 12.05 -0.24 -12.90
C VAL A 257 10.71 -0.94 -12.67
N ALA A 258 9.58 -0.22 -12.74
CA ALA A 258 8.31 -0.83 -12.41
C ALA A 258 7.79 -1.74 -13.53
N SER A 259 8.06 -1.41 -14.80
CA SER A 259 7.71 -2.28 -15.93
C SER A 259 8.49 -3.59 -15.92
N THR A 260 9.80 -3.56 -15.61
CA THR A 260 10.63 -4.77 -15.42
C THR A 260 10.09 -5.64 -14.28
N PHE A 261 9.71 -5.02 -13.16
CA PHE A 261 9.08 -5.74 -12.04
C PHE A 261 7.76 -6.39 -12.44
N ARG A 262 6.90 -5.70 -13.20
CA ARG A 262 5.63 -6.27 -13.71
C ARG A 262 5.89 -7.46 -14.64
N VAL A 263 6.83 -7.35 -15.58
CA VAL A 263 7.20 -8.44 -16.51
C VAL A 263 7.75 -9.64 -15.75
N HIS A 264 8.60 -9.41 -14.75
CA HIS A 264 9.11 -10.46 -13.87
C HIS A 264 7.98 -11.24 -13.19
N GLN A 265 7.05 -10.51 -12.54
CA GLN A 265 5.91 -11.11 -11.86
C GLN A 265 4.96 -11.85 -12.81
N ALA A 266 4.77 -11.35 -14.03
CA ALA A 266 4.00 -12.04 -15.07
C ALA A 266 4.60 -13.41 -15.43
N HIS A 267 5.93 -13.48 -15.60
CA HIS A 267 6.59 -14.75 -15.83
C HIS A 267 6.53 -15.71 -14.63
N LEU A 268 6.68 -15.20 -13.40
CA LEU A 268 6.50 -16.02 -12.21
C LEU A 268 5.08 -16.61 -12.12
N ALA A 269 4.05 -15.81 -12.38
CA ALA A 269 2.67 -16.27 -12.40
C ALA A 269 2.43 -17.38 -13.44
N LEU A 270 2.91 -17.19 -14.68
CA LEU A 270 2.82 -18.21 -15.72
C LEU A 270 3.60 -19.48 -15.37
N ALA A 271 4.76 -19.36 -14.73
CA ALA A 271 5.51 -20.50 -14.24
C ALA A 271 4.71 -21.30 -13.19
N GLN A 272 4.04 -20.61 -12.26
CA GLN A 272 3.19 -21.25 -11.27
C GLN A 272 1.98 -21.95 -11.89
N ILE A 273 1.30 -21.30 -12.83
CA ILE A 273 0.15 -21.87 -13.54
C ILE A 273 0.57 -23.16 -14.27
N ALA A 274 1.65 -23.08 -15.06
CA ALA A 274 2.17 -24.24 -15.77
C ALA A 274 2.61 -25.38 -14.82
N ALA A 275 3.20 -25.05 -13.67
CA ALA A 275 3.57 -26.04 -12.66
C ALA A 275 2.33 -26.74 -12.06
N MET A 276 1.24 -26.00 -11.80
CA MET A 276 -0.03 -26.56 -11.32
C MET A 276 -0.69 -27.47 -12.34
N GLU A 277 -0.50 -27.21 -13.64
CA GLU A 277 -0.95 -28.05 -14.75
C GLU A 277 -0.06 -29.28 -14.99
N GLY A 278 1.07 -29.40 -14.29
CA GLY A 278 2.08 -30.44 -14.55
C GLY A 278 2.90 -30.19 -15.82
N ALA A 279 2.80 -29.01 -16.43
CA ALA A 279 3.55 -28.60 -17.62
C ALA A 279 4.95 -28.08 -17.24
N VAL A 280 5.78 -28.98 -16.72
CA VAL A 280 7.11 -28.72 -16.18
C VAL A 280 7.99 -27.86 -17.09
N GLU A 281 8.08 -28.19 -18.37
CA GLU A 281 8.99 -27.52 -19.30
C GLU A 281 8.54 -26.08 -19.58
N ARG A 282 7.23 -25.85 -19.67
CA ARG A 282 6.65 -24.49 -19.77
C ARG A 282 6.97 -23.70 -18.50
N ALA A 283 6.77 -24.33 -17.35
CA ALA A 283 7.00 -23.73 -16.05
C ALA A 283 8.49 -23.32 -15.89
N ALA A 284 9.40 -24.22 -16.27
CA ALA A 284 10.84 -23.97 -16.31
C ALA A 284 11.23 -22.83 -17.25
N SER A 285 10.65 -22.79 -18.44
CA SER A 285 10.91 -21.76 -19.44
C SER A 285 10.53 -20.37 -18.90
N HIS A 286 9.35 -20.23 -18.30
CA HIS A 286 8.93 -18.97 -17.70
C HIS A 286 9.79 -18.57 -16.50
N LEU A 287 10.17 -19.52 -15.64
CA LEU A 287 11.07 -19.22 -14.53
C LEU A 287 12.44 -18.74 -15.02
N ALA A 288 12.96 -19.31 -16.12
CA ALA A 288 14.18 -18.85 -16.76
C ALA A 288 14.05 -17.45 -17.38
N GLN A 289 12.87 -17.08 -17.90
CA GLN A 289 12.62 -15.71 -18.36
C GLN A 289 12.51 -14.72 -17.19
N ALA A 290 11.83 -15.09 -16.11
CA ALA A 290 11.78 -14.28 -14.89
C ALA A 290 13.19 -13.98 -14.35
N SER A 291 14.12 -14.95 -14.38
CA SER A 291 15.51 -14.72 -13.98
C SER A 291 16.25 -13.66 -14.80
N LYS A 292 15.88 -13.48 -16.07
CA LYS A 292 16.54 -12.51 -16.97
C LYS A 292 16.04 -11.09 -16.77
N THR A 293 14.86 -10.92 -16.19
CA THR A 293 14.25 -9.61 -15.92
C THR A 293 14.54 -9.13 -14.50
N LEU A 294 15.45 -9.80 -13.78
CA LEU A 294 15.83 -9.41 -12.44
C LEU A 294 16.76 -8.18 -12.48
N SER A 295 16.35 -7.09 -11.82
CA SER A 295 17.17 -5.89 -11.64
C SER A 295 17.32 -5.54 -10.15
N TYR A 296 18.32 -4.70 -9.81
CA TYR A 296 18.58 -4.22 -8.43
C TYR A 296 17.37 -3.58 -7.74
N HIS A 297 16.41 -3.09 -8.53
CA HIS A 297 15.26 -2.33 -8.05
C HIS A 297 14.02 -3.21 -7.83
N SER A 298 14.11 -4.52 -8.06
CA SER A 298 13.02 -5.48 -7.80
C SER A 298 12.92 -5.74 -6.28
N ILE A 299 11.92 -5.13 -5.65
CA ILE A 299 11.57 -5.19 -4.20
C ILE A 299 11.58 -6.64 -3.62
N PRO A 300 11.86 -6.82 -2.31
CA PRO A 300 11.98 -8.11 -1.61
C PRO A 300 10.65 -8.80 -1.29
N GLU A 301 9.72 -8.86 -2.24
CA GLU A 301 8.64 -9.83 -2.12
C GLU A 301 9.23 -11.18 -2.49
N PHE A 302 9.39 -12.06 -1.49
CA PHE A 302 9.94 -13.41 -1.68
C PHE A 302 8.87 -14.51 -1.64
N LEU A 303 7.64 -14.15 -1.23
CA LEU A 303 6.62 -15.13 -0.86
C LEU A 303 6.19 -15.99 -2.05
N PHE A 304 6.04 -15.37 -3.22
CA PHE A 304 5.62 -16.07 -4.42
C PHE A 304 6.73 -16.99 -4.95
N GLU A 305 7.96 -16.48 -4.96
CA GLU A 305 9.17 -17.15 -5.42
C GLU A 305 9.49 -18.39 -4.56
N ALA A 306 9.33 -18.27 -3.24
CA ALA A 306 9.65 -19.31 -2.28
C ALA A 306 8.71 -20.52 -2.39
N GLU A 307 7.40 -20.29 -2.49
CA GLU A 307 6.41 -21.37 -2.64
C GLU A 307 6.55 -22.07 -3.98
N LEU A 308 6.74 -21.29 -5.05
CA LEU A 308 6.99 -21.82 -6.38
C LEU A 308 8.26 -22.69 -6.41
N SER A 309 9.35 -22.17 -5.83
CA SER A 309 10.62 -22.90 -5.72
C SER A 309 10.47 -24.20 -4.92
N GLN A 310 9.73 -24.17 -3.81
CA GLN A 310 9.40 -25.36 -3.03
C GLN A 310 8.70 -26.43 -3.87
N ARG A 311 7.71 -26.04 -4.68
CA ARG A 311 6.98 -26.96 -5.58
C ARG A 311 7.88 -27.55 -6.65
N PHE A 312 8.70 -26.74 -7.31
CA PHE A 312 9.64 -27.22 -8.32
C PHE A 312 10.68 -28.18 -7.74
N VAL A 313 11.22 -27.88 -6.56
CA VAL A 313 12.13 -28.79 -5.83
C VAL A 313 11.41 -30.10 -5.46
N ALA A 314 10.17 -30.03 -4.98
CA ALA A 314 9.38 -31.21 -4.67
C ALA A 314 9.11 -32.08 -5.91
N ALA A 315 8.94 -31.47 -7.09
CA ALA A 315 8.79 -32.13 -8.38
C ALA A 315 10.13 -32.57 -9.02
N GLY A 316 11.28 -32.32 -8.38
CA GLY A 316 12.59 -32.77 -8.85
C GLY A 316 13.35 -31.76 -9.72
N HIS A 317 12.80 -30.58 -10.00
CA HIS A 317 13.37 -29.56 -10.88
C HIS A 317 14.41 -28.65 -10.20
N HIS A 318 15.36 -29.26 -9.50
CA HIS A 318 16.36 -28.55 -8.69
C HIS A 318 17.23 -27.59 -9.51
N ALA A 319 17.65 -28.00 -10.71
CA ALA A 319 18.55 -27.21 -11.54
C ALA A 319 17.98 -25.82 -11.90
N ILE A 320 16.68 -25.76 -12.23
CA ILE A 320 16.02 -24.51 -12.61
C ILE A 320 15.88 -23.59 -11.39
N VAL A 321 15.48 -24.15 -10.24
CA VAL A 321 15.38 -23.41 -8.98
C VAL A 321 16.75 -22.88 -8.55
N LEU A 322 17.81 -23.69 -8.72
CA LEU A 322 19.19 -23.27 -8.47
C LEU A 322 19.58 -22.08 -9.36
N THR A 323 19.34 -22.16 -10.67
CA THR A 323 19.63 -21.05 -11.60
C THR A 323 18.85 -19.78 -11.23
N TYR A 324 17.58 -19.90 -10.89
CA TYR A 324 16.75 -18.77 -10.47
C TYR A 324 17.34 -18.06 -9.24
N TRP A 325 17.63 -18.81 -8.18
CA TRP A 325 18.20 -18.24 -6.95
C TRP A 325 19.63 -17.74 -7.13
N GLN A 326 20.43 -18.31 -8.05
CA GLN A 326 21.74 -17.77 -8.41
C GLN A 326 21.62 -16.40 -9.07
N CYS A 327 20.72 -16.23 -10.04
CA CYS A 327 20.43 -14.94 -10.63
C CYS A 327 19.99 -13.93 -9.57
N ARG A 328 19.12 -14.34 -8.64
CA ARG A 328 18.67 -13.48 -7.53
C ARG A 328 19.80 -13.08 -6.58
N ALA A 329 20.69 -14.01 -6.21
CA ALA A 329 21.83 -13.72 -5.33
C ALA A 329 22.77 -12.66 -5.93
N ASN A 330 22.94 -12.68 -7.25
CA ASN A 330 23.84 -11.76 -7.96
C ASN A 330 23.33 -10.31 -8.01
N ILE A 331 22.05 -10.07 -7.68
CA ILE A 331 21.50 -8.72 -7.57
C ILE A 331 22.02 -8.02 -6.31
N TYR A 332 22.26 -8.78 -5.24
CA TYR A 332 22.65 -8.22 -3.95
C TYR A 332 24.16 -8.08 -3.81
N ASP A 333 24.58 -7.01 -3.12
CA ASP A 333 25.98 -6.79 -2.80
C ASP A 333 26.57 -7.95 -1.98
N ALA A 334 27.87 -8.15 -2.15
CA ALA A 334 28.61 -9.13 -1.36
C ALA A 334 28.47 -8.81 0.14
N GLY A 335 27.92 -9.75 0.91
CA GLY A 335 27.75 -9.62 2.35
C GLY A 335 26.39 -9.12 2.82
N ALA A 336 25.51 -8.66 1.91
CA ALA A 336 24.13 -8.30 2.24
C ALA A 336 23.38 -9.48 2.92
N PRO A 337 22.56 -9.23 3.95
CA PRO A 337 21.82 -10.29 4.66
C PRO A 337 20.97 -11.17 3.73
N GLU A 338 20.32 -10.56 2.74
CA GLU A 338 19.49 -11.22 1.74
C GLU A 338 20.32 -12.18 0.89
N ARG A 339 21.51 -11.75 0.47
CA ARG A 339 22.43 -12.58 -0.32
C ARG A 339 22.86 -13.82 0.46
N ARG A 340 23.26 -13.65 1.73
CA ARG A 340 23.69 -14.77 2.58
C ARG A 340 22.58 -15.80 2.73
N LYS A 341 21.36 -15.34 2.97
CA LYS A 341 20.17 -16.20 3.07
C LYS A 341 19.93 -17.00 1.78
N ILE A 342 20.07 -16.36 0.61
CA ILE A 342 19.97 -17.05 -0.68
C ILE A 342 21.13 -18.04 -0.88
N GLU A 343 22.36 -17.67 -0.50
CA GLU A 343 23.53 -18.55 -0.59
C GLU A 343 23.38 -19.81 0.27
N ASP A 344 22.77 -19.70 1.46
CA ASP A 344 22.41 -20.85 2.30
C ASP A 344 21.43 -21.79 1.59
N TRP A 345 20.39 -21.24 0.96
CA TRP A 345 19.45 -22.02 0.14
C TRP A 345 20.14 -22.70 -1.04
N LEU A 346 21.00 -21.96 -1.75
CA LEU A 346 21.78 -22.49 -2.88
C LEU A 346 22.70 -23.63 -2.45
N ALA A 347 23.31 -23.54 -1.27
CA ALA A 347 24.16 -24.61 -0.73
C ALA A 347 23.36 -25.89 -0.47
N VAL A 348 22.13 -25.79 0.05
CA VAL A 348 21.25 -26.94 0.24
C VAL A 348 20.80 -27.51 -1.10
N LEU A 349 20.35 -26.67 -2.04
CA LEU A 349 19.93 -27.07 -3.38
C LEU A 349 21.06 -27.77 -4.15
N GLY A 350 22.28 -27.25 -4.07
CA GLY A 350 23.46 -27.81 -4.75
C GLY A 350 23.84 -29.22 -4.29
N ARG A 351 23.43 -29.62 -3.08
CA ARG A 351 23.58 -30.99 -2.57
C ARG A 351 22.38 -31.90 -2.88
N GLY A 352 21.42 -31.43 -3.69
CA GLY A 352 20.16 -32.12 -3.94
C GLY A 352 19.18 -32.09 -2.75
N GLY A 353 19.43 -31.21 -1.78
CA GLY A 353 18.56 -31.02 -0.63
C GLY A 353 17.34 -30.15 -0.96
N LYS A 354 16.39 -30.11 -0.01
CA LYS A 354 15.19 -29.28 -0.09
C LYS A 354 15.29 -28.17 0.97
N PRO A 355 15.73 -26.95 0.62
CA PRO A 355 15.74 -25.87 1.60
C PRO A 355 14.30 -25.50 1.98
N THR A 356 14.13 -25.06 3.22
CA THR A 356 12.94 -24.30 3.59
C THR A 356 13.18 -22.86 3.17
N PHE A 357 12.51 -22.42 2.11
CA PHE A 357 12.51 -21.01 1.71
C PHE A 357 11.65 -20.22 2.70
N ASP A 358 12.19 -19.93 3.87
CA ASP A 358 11.53 -19.10 4.86
C ASP A 358 11.68 -17.63 4.45
N VAL A 359 10.57 -16.96 4.20
CA VAL A 359 10.52 -15.59 3.71
C VAL A 359 10.08 -14.59 4.78
N SER A 360 9.88 -15.03 6.03
CA SER A 360 9.65 -14.06 7.09
C SER A 360 10.85 -13.11 7.15
N ARG A 361 10.58 -11.80 7.16
CA ARG A 361 11.59 -10.83 7.56
C ARG A 361 12.09 -11.27 8.94
N ALA A 362 13.40 -11.42 9.10
CA ALA A 362 13.97 -11.46 10.44
C ALA A 362 13.47 -10.19 11.14
N ALA A 363 12.76 -10.37 12.25
CA ALA A 363 12.10 -9.32 13.00
C ALA A 363 13.10 -8.23 13.44
#